data_AF-A0A3M1D504-F1
#
_entry.id   AF-A0A3M1D504-F1
#
_cell.length_a   1.000
_cell.length_b   1.000
_cell.length_c   1.000
_cell.angle_alpha   90.00
_cell.angle_beta   90.00
_cell.angle_gamma   90.00
#
_symmetry.space_group_name_H-M   'P 1'
#
loop_
_entity.id
_entity.type
_entity.pdbx_description
1 polymer ?
#
loop_
_entity_poly.entity_id
_entity_poly.type
_entity_poly.pdbx_seq_one_letter_code
_entity_poly.pdbx_strand_id
1 'polypeptide(L)'
;MVIEVSGEVDESTGFLMDYADIKKAADPFIKQLDHSHLNDIADLPLATTEYIARWLWERIKPALPQLSAVTICETPRTCCEYRGE
;
A
#
# COMPACT_ATOMS: atom_id res chain seq x y z
N MET A 1 6.26 3.23 -4.85
CA MET A 1 5.47 2.79 -3.69
C MET A 1 6.13 1.55 -3.10
N VAL A 2 6.11 1.43 -1.77
CA VAL A 2 6.57 0.25 -1.04
C VAL A 2 5.44 -0.23 -0.15
N ILE A 3 5.22 -1.55 -0.12
CA ILE A 3 4.28 -2.23 0.77
C ILE A 3 5.12 -3.04 1.76
N GLU A 4 5.02 -2.73 3.04
CA GLU A 4 5.72 -3.44 4.11
C GLU A 4 4.74 -4.38 4.81
N VAL A 5 5.17 -5.63 5.04
CA VAL A 5 4.42 -6.61 5.83
C VAL A 5 5.29 -7.11 6.97
N SER A 6 4.68 -7.37 8.12
CA SER A 6 5.35 -7.88 9.31
C SER A 6 4.56 -9.03 9.93
N GLY A 7 5.25 -10.06 10.39
CA GLY A 7 4.66 -11.23 11.02
C GLY A 7 5.68 -12.37 11.21
N GLU A 8 5.17 -13.54 11.58
CA GLU A 8 5.98 -14.75 11.77
C GLU A 8 6.29 -15.45 10.45
N VAL A 9 7.52 -15.97 10.34
CA VAL A 9 7.94 -16.76 9.18
C VAL A 9 7.39 -18.18 9.32
N ASP A 10 6.78 -18.70 8.26
CA ASP A 10 6.36 -20.10 8.22
C ASP A 10 7.60 -21.02 8.15
N GLU A 11 7.72 -21.96 9.09
CA GLU A 11 8.89 -22.82 9.23
C GLU A 11 9.09 -23.78 8.05
N SER A 12 8.00 -24.12 7.34
CA SER A 12 8.03 -25.09 6.25
C SER A 12 8.45 -24.47 4.92
N THR A 13 8.03 -23.24 4.68
CA THR A 13 8.31 -22.48 3.45
C THR A 13 9.53 -21.56 3.59
N GLY A 14 9.87 -21.16 4.83
CA GLY A 14 10.93 -20.18 5.10
C GLY A 14 10.55 -18.74 4.75
N PHE A 15 9.27 -18.47 4.47
CA PHE A 15 8.76 -17.14 4.12
C PHE A 15 7.63 -16.72 5.05
N LEU A 16 7.50 -15.40 5.26
CA LEU A 16 6.31 -14.83 5.90
C LEU A 16 5.08 -14.91 4.96
N MET A 17 5.28 -14.58 3.69
CA MET A 17 4.22 -14.52 2.68
C MET A 17 4.81 -14.53 1.27
N ASP A 18 4.06 -15.03 0.29
CA ASP A 18 4.40 -14.90 -1.12
C ASP A 18 4.16 -13.45 -1.62
N TYR A 19 5.11 -12.90 -2.38
CA TYR A 19 4.95 -11.60 -3.03
C TYR A 19 3.74 -11.51 -3.96
N ALA A 20 3.30 -12.63 -4.55
CA ALA A 20 2.10 -12.70 -5.37
C ALA A 20 0.83 -12.38 -4.58
N ASP A 21 0.76 -12.76 -3.30
CA ASP A 21 -0.38 -12.46 -2.44
C ASP A 21 -0.41 -10.98 -2.06
N ILE A 22 0.75 -10.39 -1.75
CA ILE A 22 0.90 -8.95 -1.53
C ILE A 22 0.42 -8.18 -2.77
N LYS A 23 0.89 -8.59 -3.95
CA LYS A 23 0.51 -7.98 -5.22
C LYS A 23 -0.99 -8.11 -5.47
N LYS A 24 -1.57 -9.29 -5.25
CA LYS A 24 -3.01 -9.53 -5.44
C LYS A 24 -3.87 -8.64 -4.55
N ALA A 25 -3.44 -8.37 -3.32
CA ALA A 25 -4.14 -7.48 -2.40
C ALA A 25 -4.02 -5.99 -2.80
N ALA A 26 -2.85 -5.56 -3.30
CA ALA A 26 -2.59 -4.15 -3.61
C ALA A 26 -3.00 -3.72 -5.04
N ASP A 27 -2.85 -4.61 -6.03
CA ASP A 27 -3.06 -4.32 -7.46
C ASP A 27 -4.41 -3.64 -7.80
N PRO A 28 -5.56 -4.05 -7.20
CA PRO A 28 -6.85 -3.41 -7.52
C PRO A 28 -6.88 -1.91 -7.22
N PHE A 29 -6.10 -1.46 -6.23
CA PHE A 29 -6.03 -0.06 -5.82
C PHE A 29 -4.92 0.68 -6.56
N ILE A 30 -3.78 0.03 -6.79
CA ILE A 30 -2.69 0.61 -7.62
C ILE A 30 -3.21 0.92 -9.02
N LYS A 31 -3.99 0.03 -9.63
CA LYS A 31 -4.56 0.23 -10.97
C LYS A 31 -5.56 1.39 -11.05
N GLN A 32 -6.15 1.81 -9.93
CA GLN A 32 -7.00 3.02 -9.89
C GLN A 32 -6.18 4.30 -9.88
N LEU A 33 -4.94 4.25 -9.39
CA LEU A 33 -4.03 5.40 -9.36
C LEU A 33 -3.22 5.50 -10.65
N ASP A 34 -2.82 4.35 -11.20
CA ASP A 34 -1.99 4.29 -12.41
C ASP A 34 -2.71 4.91 -13.62
N HIS A 35 -1.96 5.70 -14.40
CA HIS A 35 -2.46 6.42 -15.59
C HIS A 35 -3.78 7.20 -15.37
N SER A 36 -4.05 7.63 -14.13
CA SER A 36 -5.29 8.30 -13.74
C SER A 36 -5.00 9.69 -13.17
N HIS A 37 -5.98 10.60 -13.29
CA HIS A 37 -5.92 11.88 -12.61
C HIS A 37 -6.40 11.71 -11.17
N LEU A 38 -5.50 11.87 -10.20
CA LEU A 38 -5.76 11.54 -8.79
C LEU A 38 -6.96 12.29 -8.20
N ASN A 39 -7.21 13.53 -8.64
CA ASN A 39 -8.34 14.33 -8.14
C ASN A 39 -9.71 13.84 -8.68
N ASP A 40 -9.74 12.96 -9.67
CA ASP A 40 -10.99 12.41 -10.24
C ASP A 40 -11.44 11.14 -9.49
N ILE A 41 -10.60 10.64 -8.58
CA ILE A 41 -10.90 9.48 -7.73
C ILE A 41 -11.80 9.96 -6.59
N ALA A 42 -13.09 9.63 -6.65
CA ALA A 42 -14.12 10.14 -5.75
C ALA A 42 -13.79 10.01 -4.25
N ASP A 43 -13.09 8.94 -3.87
CA ASP A 43 -12.74 8.67 -2.48
C ASP A 43 -11.34 9.19 -2.08
N LEU A 44 -10.64 9.90 -2.97
CA LEU A 44 -9.33 10.52 -2.70
C LEU A 44 -9.48 12.04 -2.83
N PRO A 45 -10.02 12.73 -1.81
CA PRO A 45 -10.35 14.15 -1.90
C PRO A 45 -9.11 15.05 -1.98
N LEU A 46 -7.93 14.54 -1.62
CA LEU A 46 -6.66 15.25 -1.63
C LEU A 46 -5.56 14.33 -2.16
N ALA A 47 -4.83 14.82 -3.18
CA ALA A 47 -3.78 14.08 -3.86
C ALA A 47 -2.37 14.28 -3.25
N THR A 48 -2.27 14.54 -1.93
CA THR A 48 -0.96 14.63 -1.28
C THR A 48 -0.42 13.23 -0.96
N THR A 49 0.91 13.10 -0.87
CA THR A 49 1.59 11.82 -0.58
C THR A 49 1.08 11.18 0.72
N GLU A 50 0.80 11.98 1.75
CA GLU A 50 0.26 11.53 3.03
C GLU A 50 -1.16 10.96 2.90
N TYR A 51 -2.05 11.65 2.18
CA TYR A 51 -3.42 11.19 1.95
C TYR A 51 -3.45 9.94 1.07
N ILE A 52 -2.60 9.85 0.06
CA ILE A 52 -2.49 8.67 -0.81
C ILE A 52 -2.00 7.46 -0.01
N ALA A 53 -0.97 7.62 0.83
CA ALA A 53 -0.44 6.54 1.66
C ALA A 53 -1.51 5.99 2.62
N ARG A 54 -2.24 6.88 3.29
CA ARG A 54 -3.37 6.51 4.15
C ARG A 54 -4.51 5.85 3.37
N TRP A 55 -4.89 6.41 2.22
CA TRP A 55 -5.97 5.89 1.38
C TRP A 55 -5.70 4.46 0.90
N LEU A 56 -4.46 4.18 0.50
CA LEU A 56 -4.01 2.84 0.13
C LEU A 56 -4.00 1.90 1.33
N TRP A 57 -3.49 2.36 2.49
CA TRP A 57 -3.49 1.57 3.71
C TRP A 57 -4.88 1.08 4.10
N GLU A 58 -5.85 1.99 4.19
CA GLU A 58 -7.23 1.69 4.58
C GLU A 58 -7.90 0.66 3.65
N ARG A 59 -7.48 0.61 2.39
CA ARG A 59 -8.00 -0.29 1.35
C ARG A 59 -7.28 -1.64 1.27
N ILE A 60 -5.96 -1.65 1.49
CA ILE A 60 -5.15 -2.86 1.43
C ILE A 60 -5.25 -3.66 2.73
N LYS A 61 -5.29 -2.99 3.89
CA LYS A 61 -5.29 -3.63 5.22
C LYS A 61 -6.36 -4.71 5.43
N PRO A 62 -7.62 -4.55 4.95
CA PRO A 62 -8.63 -5.61 5.09
C PRO A 62 -8.31 -6.88 4.30
N ALA A 63 -7.63 -6.76 3.15
CA ALA A 63 -7.23 -7.89 2.31
C ALA A 63 -5.84 -8.43 2.67
N LEU A 64 -5.01 -7.63 3.34
CA LEU A 64 -3.67 -7.97 3.79
C LEU A 64 -3.47 -7.59 5.27
N PRO A 65 -3.93 -8.42 6.22
CA PRO A 65 -3.86 -8.11 7.65
C PRO A 65 -2.44 -7.90 8.20
N GLN A 66 -1.43 -8.52 7.58
CA GLN A 66 -0.01 -8.39 7.93
C GLN A 66 0.63 -7.07 7.46
N LEU A 67 -0.10 -6.21 6.75
CA LEU A 67 0.38 -4.89 6.32
C LEU A 67 0.85 -4.06 7.52
N SER A 68 2.11 -3.61 7.50
CA SER A 68 2.76 -2.85 8.58
C SER A 68 3.12 -1.43 8.18
N ALA A 69 3.41 -1.15 6.90
CA ALA A 69 3.52 0.20 6.37
C ALA A 69 3.12 0.30 4.88
N VAL A 70 2.65 1.47 4.47
CA VAL A 70 2.57 1.88 3.06
C VAL A 70 3.42 3.14 2.88
N THR A 71 4.36 3.09 1.94
CA THR A 71 5.24 4.23 1.63
C THR A 71 5.04 4.71 0.20
N ILE A 72 4.73 5.99 0.05
CA ILE A 72 4.56 6.67 -1.24
C ILE A 72 5.67 7.70 -1.38
N CYS A 73 6.28 7.72 -2.56
CA CYS A 73 7.33 8.66 -2.91
C CYS A 73 6.88 9.46 -4.11
N GLU A 74 6.64 10.76 -3.94
CA GLU A 74 6.34 11.68 -5.04
C GLU A 74 7.58 11.86 -5.94
N THR A 75 8.75 11.92 -5.31
CA THR A 75 10.06 11.91 -5.98
C THR A 75 11.00 10.95 -5.28
N PRO A 76 12.16 10.59 -5.87
CA PRO A 76 13.14 9.72 -5.20
C PRO A 76 13.67 10.26 -3.86
N ARG A 77 13.47 11.54 -3.56
CA ARG A 77 13.97 12.21 -2.34
C ARG A 77 12.85 12.61 -1.37
N THR A 78 11.60 12.46 -1.76
CA THR A 78 10.44 12.94 -0.98
C THR A 78 9.43 11.81 -0.89
N CYS A 79 9.30 11.24 0.30
CA CYS A 79 8.41 10.13 0.59
C CYS A 79 7.63 10.37 1.89
N CYS A 80 6.44 9.79 1.96
CA CYS A 80 5.66 9.64 3.19
C CYS A 80 5.42 8.15 3.44
N GLU A 81 5.56 7.76 4.71
CA GLU A 81 5.24 6.43 5.20
C GLU A 81 4.04 6.53 6.15
N TYR A 82 3.07 5.63 5.98
CA TYR A 82 1.90 5.51 6.84
C TYR A 82 1.83 4.12 7.46
N ARG A 83 1.70 4.06 8.80
CA ARG A 83 1.70 2.82 9.60
C ARG A 83 0.37 2.53 10.31
N GLY A 84 -0.70 3.26 9.99
CA GLY A 84 -2.04 3.03 10.56
C GLY A 84 -2.37 3.81 11.84
N GLU A 85 -1.63 4.89 12.14
CA GLU A 85 -1.93 5.84 13.23
C GLU A 85 -2.74 7.05 12.76
#